data_AF-A0A3M1E6X0-F1
#
_entry.id   AF-A0A3M1E6X0-F1
#
_cell.length_a   1.000
_cell.length_b   1.000
_cell.length_c   1.000
_cell.angle_alpha   90.00
_cell.angle_beta   90.00
_cell.angle_gamma   90.00
#
_symmetry.space_group_name_H-M   'P 1'
#
loop_
_entity.id
_entity.type
_entity.pdbx_description
1 polymer ?
#
loop_
_entity_poly.entity_id
_entity_poly.type
_entity_poly.pdbx_seq_one_letter_code
_entity_poly.pdbx_strand_id
1 'polypeptide(L)'
;GLVGVGGGILKVPMMVLLFGVPMEIAVGSSAFMVGMTAAGGFAGHVASGHWDWRTSLAFGVAVFVGGQLGARKSISIDKKKMKRIFGWFLLVMAALMVGKTIA
;
A
#
# COMPACT_ATOMS: atom_id res chain seq x y z
N GLY A 1 0.41 -13.36 11.65
CA GLY A 1 1.15 -12.63 10.61
C GLY A 1 1.20 -13.39 9.27
N LEU A 2 0.06 -13.74 8.67
CA LEU A 2 0.01 -14.38 7.34
C LEU A 2 -1.05 -13.76 6.40
N VAL A 3 -2.02 -13.02 6.93
CA VAL A 3 -3.23 -12.62 6.15
C VAL A 3 -3.23 -11.13 5.72
N GLY A 4 -2.31 -10.31 6.25
CA GLY A 4 -2.34 -8.85 6.03
C GLY A 4 -1.36 -8.30 4.99
N VAL A 5 -0.15 -8.85 4.91
CA VAL A 5 0.96 -8.21 4.16
C VAL A 5 1.03 -8.69 2.70
N GLY A 6 0.67 -9.95 2.41
CA GLY A 6 0.79 -10.53 1.07
C GLY A 6 -0.27 -10.05 0.06
N GLY A 7 -1.49 -9.80 0.52
CA GLY A 7 -2.60 -9.43 -0.38
C GLY A 7 -2.49 -8.00 -0.94
N GLY A 8 -1.92 -7.06 -0.19
CA GLY A 8 -1.83 -5.65 -0.58
C GLY A 8 -0.94 -5.42 -1.81
N ILE A 9 0.22 -6.07 -1.85
CA ILE A 9 1.19 -5.96 -2.97
C ILE A 9 0.59 -6.52 -4.26
N LEU A 10 -0.22 -7.58 -4.15
CA LEU A 10 -0.83 -8.26 -5.30
C LEU A 10 -2.15 -7.61 -5.77
N LYS A 11 -2.86 -6.88 -4.91
CA LYS A 11 -4.17 -6.27 -5.26
C LYS A 11 -4.11 -5.38 -6.49
N VAL A 12 -3.13 -4.47 -6.55
CA VAL A 12 -2.98 -3.52 -7.64
C VAL A 12 -2.64 -4.20 -8.98
N PRO A 13 -1.60 -5.06 -9.07
CA PRO A 13 -1.30 -5.75 -10.33
C PRO A 13 -2.44 -6.68 -10.75
N MET A 14 -3.17 -7.31 -9.83
CA MET A 14 -4.35 -8.10 -10.19
C MET A 14 -5.44 -7.24 -10.85
N MET A 15 -5.79 -6.08 -10.28
CA MET A 15 -6.79 -5.17 -10.88
C MET A 15 -6.37 -4.68 -12.27
N VAL A 16 -5.08 -4.41 -12.48
CA VAL A 16 -4.59 -3.85 -13.75
C VAL A 16 -4.38 -4.95 -14.81
N LEU A 17 -3.82 -6.10 -14.43
CA LEU A 17 -3.46 -7.17 -15.36
C LEU A 17 -4.61 -8.14 -15.65
N LEU A 18 -5.40 -8.52 -14.63
CA LEU A 18 -6.54 -9.43 -14.83
C LEU A 18 -7.81 -8.68 -15.23
N PHE A 19 -8.11 -7.57 -14.55
CA PHE A 19 -9.40 -6.87 -14.72
C PHE A 19 -9.32 -5.66 -15.66
N GLY A 20 -8.13 -5.32 -16.18
CA GLY A 20 -7.95 -4.22 -17.12
C GLY A 20 -8.28 -2.82 -16.55
N VAL A 21 -8.36 -2.69 -15.22
CA VAL A 21 -8.72 -1.44 -14.55
C VAL A 21 -7.61 -0.40 -14.78
N PRO A 22 -7.95 0.87 -15.09
CA PRO A 22 -6.96 1.93 -15.20
C PRO A 22 -6.09 2.04 -13.94
N MET A 23 -4.78 2.17 -14.14
CA MET A 23 -3.77 2.19 -13.06
C MET A 23 -4.12 3.19 -11.96
N GLU A 24 -4.61 4.38 -12.33
CA GLU A 24 -4.97 5.44 -11.38
C GLU A 24 -6.09 5.01 -10.43
N ILE A 25 -7.11 4.32 -10.96
CA ILE A 25 -8.25 3.81 -10.21
C ILE A 25 -7.82 2.64 -9.33
N ALA A 26 -7.03 1.71 -9.88
CA ALA A 26 -6.53 0.55 -9.13
C ALA A 26 -5.66 0.96 -7.94
N VAL A 27 -4.79 1.96 -8.10
CA VAL A 27 -3.97 2.49 -6.99
C VAL A 27 -4.86 3.16 -5.95
N GLY A 28 -5.77 4.03 -6.36
CA GLY A 28 -6.68 4.73 -5.43
C GLY A 28 -7.57 3.79 -4.63
N SER A 29 -8.21 2.82 -5.29
CA SER A 29 -9.09 1.85 -4.62
C SER A 29 -8.32 0.93 -3.67
N SER A 30 -7.11 0.52 -4.03
CA SER A 30 -6.25 -0.28 -3.15
C SER A 30 -5.82 0.50 -1.90
N ALA A 31 -5.46 1.77 -2.04
CA ALA A 31 -5.09 2.63 -0.91
C ALA A 31 -6.26 2.81 0.05
N PHE A 32 -7.47 2.99 -0.48
CA PHE A 32 -8.69 3.02 0.32
C PHE A 32 -8.94 1.71 1.06
N MET A 33 -8.83 0.56 0.39
CA MET A 33 -8.96 -0.75 1.04
C MET A 33 -7.93 -0.95 2.15
N VAL A 34 -6.67 -0.55 1.93
CA VAL A 34 -5.61 -0.63 2.94
C VAL A 34 -5.98 0.23 4.15
N GLY A 35 -6.44 1.48 3.93
CA GLY A 35 -6.89 2.37 4.99
C GLY A 35 -8.01 1.76 5.84
N MET A 36 -9.03 1.17 5.19
CA MET A 36 -10.11 0.46 5.86
C MET A 36 -9.60 -0.71 6.72
N THR A 37 -8.73 -1.55 6.16
CA THR A 37 -8.17 -2.70 6.90
C THR A 37 -7.25 -2.26 8.04
N ALA A 38 -6.50 -1.17 7.86
CA ALA A 38 -5.64 -0.61 8.88
C ALA A 38 -6.46 -0.02 10.03
N ALA A 39 -7.57 0.68 9.73
CA ALA A 39 -8.49 1.18 10.75
C ALA A 39 -9.13 0.04 11.56
N GLY A 40 -9.54 -1.05 10.90
CA GLY A 40 -10.04 -2.25 11.59
C GLY A 40 -8.97 -2.91 12.48
N GLY A 41 -7.73 -3.04 11.98
CA GLY A 41 -6.61 -3.57 12.76
C GLY A 41 -6.24 -2.69 13.95
N PHE A 42 -6.25 -1.37 13.77
CA PHE A 42 -6.05 -0.37 14.81
C PHE A 42 -7.12 -0.46 15.90
N ALA A 43 -8.40 -0.54 15.53
CA ALA A 43 -9.50 -0.71 16.47
C ALA A 43 -9.35 -2.01 17.29
N GLY A 44 -8.94 -3.11 16.66
CA GLY A 44 -8.64 -4.36 17.37
C GLY A 44 -7.45 -4.24 18.34
N HIS A 45 -6.44 -3.44 17.99
CA HIS A 45 -5.29 -3.18 18.86
C HIS A 45 -5.64 -2.31 20.07
N VAL A 46 -6.49 -1.29 19.87
CA VAL A 46 -7.06 -0.49 20.98
C VAL A 46 -7.88 -1.39 21.91
N ALA A 47 -8.73 -2.24 21.36
CA ALA A 47 -9.59 -3.13 22.14
C ALA A 47 -8.82 -4.18 22.96
N SER A 48 -7.62 -4.56 22.52
CA SER A 48 -6.76 -5.54 23.20
C SER A 48 -5.83 -4.93 24.26
N GLY A 49 -5.93 -3.62 24.52
CA GLY A 49 -5.19 -2.92 25.60
C GLY A 49 -3.70 -2.74 25.38
N HIS A 50 -3.13 -3.24 24.27
CA HIS A 50 -1.71 -3.16 23.93
C HIS A 50 -1.42 -1.93 23.06
N TRP A 51 -1.78 -0.74 23.54
CA TRP A 51 -1.66 0.48 22.75
C TRP A 51 -0.45 1.34 23.14
N ASP A 52 0.57 1.37 22.28
CA ASP A 52 1.61 2.40 22.37
C ASP A 52 1.19 3.66 21.62
N TRP A 53 0.68 4.65 22.37
CA TRP A 53 0.28 5.95 21.87
C TRP A 53 1.39 6.66 21.09
N ARG A 54 2.64 6.56 21.52
CA ARG A 54 3.75 7.31 20.89
C ARG A 54 4.02 6.78 19.50
N THR A 55 4.10 5.46 19.38
CA THR A 55 4.35 4.77 18.11
C THR A 55 3.17 4.93 17.17
N SER A 56 1.94 4.74 17.66
CA SER A 56 0.72 4.93 16.85
C SER A 56 0.58 6.35 16.30
N LEU A 57 0.88 7.37 17.10
CA LEU A 57 0.79 8.76 16.65
C LEU A 57 1.88 9.09 15.62
N ALA A 58 3.12 8.65 15.86
CA ALA A 58 4.23 8.86 14.93
C ALA A 58 3.95 8.22 13.57
N PHE A 59 3.48 6.96 13.56
CA PHE A 59 3.05 6.29 12.33
C PHE A 59 1.84 6.96 11.69
N GLY A 60 0.84 7.36 12.47
CA GLY A 60 -0.35 8.06 11.97
C GLY A 60 0.01 9.35 11.23
N VAL A 61 0.88 10.17 11.82
CA VAL A 61 1.37 11.42 11.19
C VAL A 61 2.17 11.11 9.93
N ALA A 62 3.09 10.14 9.99
CA ALA A 62 3.90 9.75 8.83
C ALA A 62 3.04 9.24 7.67
N VAL A 63 2.05 8.40 7.95
CA VAL A 63 1.11 7.87 6.95
C VAL A 63 0.22 8.98 6.39
N PHE A 64 -0.28 9.89 7.24
CA PHE A 64 -1.12 11.00 6.80
C PHE A 64 -0.37 11.95 5.87
N VAL A 65 0.83 12.40 6.28
CA VAL A 65 1.67 13.29 5.47
C VAL A 65 2.13 12.59 4.19
N GLY A 66 2.62 11.35 4.29
CA GLY A 66 3.09 10.58 3.14
C GLY A 66 1.96 10.27 2.15
N GLY A 67 0.79 9.87 2.65
CA GLY A 67 -0.40 9.60 1.85
C GLY A 67 -0.89 10.85 1.14
N GLN A 68 -0.92 12.00 1.81
CA GLN A 68 -1.42 13.23 1.22
C GLN A 68 -0.47 13.82 0.16
N LEU A 69 0.85 13.79 0.42
CA LEU A 69 1.87 14.17 -0.56
C LEU A 69 1.89 13.21 -1.75
N GLY A 70 1.79 11.91 -1.48
CA GLY A 70 1.72 10.86 -2.50
C GLY A 70 0.50 11.00 -3.40
N ALA A 71 -0.69 11.19 -2.82
CA ALA A 71 -1.93 11.37 -3.57
C ALA A 71 -1.88 12.60 -4.48
N ARG A 72 -1.42 13.75 -3.98
CA ARG A 72 -1.27 14.97 -4.79
C ARG A 72 -0.29 14.78 -5.95
N LYS A 73 0.87 14.16 -5.68
CA LYS A 73 1.89 13.94 -6.71
C LYS A 73 1.47 12.90 -7.74
N SER A 74 0.67 11.91 -7.34
CA SER A 74 0.12 10.86 -8.20
C SER A 74 -0.84 11.42 -9.27
N ILE A 75 -1.67 12.41 -8.91
CA ILE A 75 -2.66 13.02 -9.84
C ILE A 75 -2.00 13.74 -11.03
N SER A 76 -0.75 14.20 -10.88
CA SER A 76 -0.03 14.95 -11.93
C SER A 76 0.79 14.06 -12.89
N ILE A 77 0.77 12.73 -12.72
CA ILE A 77 1.61 11.82 -13.51
C ILE A 77 0.80 11.20 -14.65
N ASP A 78 1.30 11.34 -15.89
CA ASP A 78 0.72 10.65 -17.06
C ASP A 78 0.54 9.14 -16.85
N LYS A 79 -0.58 8.59 -17.34
CA LYS A 79 -0.90 7.14 -17.35
C LYS A 79 0.29 6.25 -17.70
N LYS A 80 1.05 6.63 -18.73
CA LYS A 80 2.21 5.86 -19.24
C LYS A 80 3.39 5.90 -18.27
N LYS A 81 3.64 7.05 -17.61
CA LYS A 81 4.67 7.18 -16.58
C LYS A 81 4.28 6.44 -15.31
N MET A 82 3.02 6.53 -14.87
CA MET A 82 2.50 5.78 -13.72
C MET A 82 2.73 4.27 -13.89
N LYS A 83 2.37 3.73 -15.06
CA LYS A 83 2.56 2.30 -15.39
C LYS A 83 4.03 1.90 -15.39
N ARG A 84 4.92 2.76 -15.91
CA ARG A 84 6.38 2.51 -15.95
C ARG A 84 7.00 2.52 -14.55
N ILE A 85 6.64 3.50 -13.72
CA ILE A 85 7.11 3.60 -12.32
C ILE A 85 6.65 2.38 -11.53
N PHE A 86 5.37 2.01 -11.65
CA PHE A 86 4.82 0.85 -10.95
C PHE A 86 5.47 -0.45 -11.41
N GLY A 87 5.75 -0.60 -12.70
CA GLY A 87 6.50 -1.75 -13.23
C GLY A 87 7.91 -1.87 -12.64
N TRP A 88 8.65 -0.76 -12.56
CA TRP A 88 9.96 -0.76 -11.92
C TRP A 88 9.88 -1.09 -10.43
N PHE A 89 8.88 -0.54 -9.74
CA PHE A 89 8.60 -0.85 -8.34
C PHE A 89 8.36 -2.35 -8.13
N LEU A 90 7.52 -2.99 -8.96
CA LEU A 90 7.26 -4.43 -8.88
C LEU A 90 8.53 -5.26 -9.14
N LEU A 91 9.37 -4.87 -10.09
CA LEU A 91 10.64 -5.56 -10.36
C LEU A 91 11.59 -5.50 -9.16
N VAL A 92 11.73 -4.32 -8.55
CA VAL A 92 12.54 -4.14 -7.33
C VAL A 92 11.97 -4.98 -6.19
N MET A 93 10.65 -4.95 -5.97
CA MET A 93 10.01 -5.76 -4.93
C MET A 93 10.18 -7.26 -5.16
N ALA A 94 10.07 -7.72 -6.40
CA ALA A 94 10.32 -9.12 -6.75
C ALA A 94 11.77 -9.51 -6.45
N ALA A 95 12.75 -8.70 -6.85
CA ALA A 95 14.16 -8.94 -6.55
C ALA A 95 14.44 -8.98 -5.03
N LEU A 96 13.88 -8.03 -4.27
CA LEU A 96 14.00 -7.99 -2.81
C LEU A 96 13.36 -9.21 -2.14
N MET A 97 12.17 -9.63 -2.58
CA MET A 97 11.52 -10.82 -2.02
C MET A 97 12.32 -12.09 -2.30
N VAL A 98 12.83 -12.26 -3.52
CA VAL A 98 13.68 -13.41 -3.88
C VAL A 98 14.96 -13.39 -3.06
N GLY A 99 15.64 -12.24 -2.94
CA GLY A 99 16.84 -12.09 -2.12
C GLY A 99 16.61 -12.40 -0.65
N LYS A 100 15.48 -11.96 -0.07
CA LYS A 100 15.11 -12.22 1.33
C LYS A 100 14.56 -13.64 1.57
N THR A 101 14.19 -14.36 0.51
CA THR A 101 13.77 -15.77 0.61
C THR A 101 14.95 -16.72 0.49
N ILE A 102 16.05 -16.29 -0.14
CA ILE A 102 17.27 -17.09 -0.34
C ILE A 102 18.30 -16.86 0.80
N ALA A 103 18.20 -15.74 1.52
CA ALA A 103 19.01 -15.41 2.71
C ALA A 103 18.30 -15.80 4.01
#